data_AF-A0A497NMI5-F1
#
_entry.id   AF-A0A497NMI5-F1
#
_cell.length_a   1.000
_cell.length_b   1.000
_cell.length_c   1.000
_cell.angle_alpha   90.00
_cell.angle_beta   90.00
_cell.angle_gamma   90.00
#
_symmetry.space_group_name_H-M   'P 1'
#
loop_
_entity.id
_entity.type
_entity.pdbx_description
1 polymer ?
#
loop_
_entity_poly.entity_id
_entity_poly.type
_entity_poly.pdbx_seq_one_letter_code
_entity_poly.pdbx_strand_id
1 'polypeptide(L)'
;MRVDDPDKDRLEQPEECDGCGFRTIELERYLSYGPGSQVEWLCPYCHNTQAEIRKDPVVKAVINIAHMLEKQVNEHTNEILHSWLGVKR
;
A
#
# COMPACT_ATOMS: atom_id res chain seq x y z
N MET A 1 9.40 -11.92 34.77
CA MET A 1 9.46 -11.08 33.55
C MET A 1 9.15 -12.01 32.39
N ARG A 2 7.92 -11.96 31.85
CA ARG A 2 7.62 -12.68 30.60
C ARG A 2 8.28 -11.85 29.50
N VAL A 3 9.21 -12.46 28.78
CA VAL A 3 9.71 -11.89 27.55
C VAL A 3 8.58 -12.09 26.56
N ASP A 4 7.82 -11.04 26.30
CA ASP A 4 6.79 -11.05 25.27
C ASP A 4 7.48 -11.36 23.95
N ASP A 5 6.99 -12.42 23.29
CA ASP A 5 7.51 -12.91 22.02
C ASP A 5 7.28 -11.82 20.95
N PRO A 6 8.34 -11.17 20.42
CA PRO A 6 8.23 -9.99 19.58
C PRO A 6 7.58 -10.28 18.21
N ASP A 7 7.39 -11.56 17.87
CA ASP A 7 6.80 -11.99 16.60
C ASP A 7 5.33 -12.44 16.74
N LYS A 8 4.75 -12.49 17.95
CA LYS A 8 3.42 -13.06 18.16
C LYS A 8 2.25 -12.20 17.64
N ASP A 9 2.49 -10.91 17.41
CA ASP A 9 1.52 -9.95 16.87
C ASP A 9 1.95 -9.38 15.50
N ARG A 10 2.76 -10.15 14.75
CA ARG A 10 3.18 -9.77 13.42
C ARG A 10 2.02 -9.99 12.44
N LEU A 11 1.07 -9.06 12.45
CA LEU A 11 -0.04 -8.99 11.51
C LEU A 11 0.49 -9.18 10.08
N GLU A 12 0.06 -10.27 9.43
CA GLU A 12 0.37 -10.50 8.03
C GLU A 12 -0.19 -9.36 7.19
N GLN A 13 0.57 -8.92 6.18
CA GLN A 13 0.11 -7.88 5.28
C GLN A 13 -1.09 -8.39 4.47
N PRO A 14 -2.18 -7.62 4.36
CA PRO A 14 -3.28 -7.95 3.47
C PRO A 14 -2.81 -8.08 2.02
N GLU A 15 -3.32 -9.09 1.30
CA GLU A 15 -3.05 -9.28 -0.13
C GLU A 15 -3.69 -8.18 -1.01
N GLU A 16 -4.70 -7.49 -0.48
CA GLU A 16 -5.49 -6.48 -1.20
C GLU A 16 -5.75 -5.28 -0.28
N CYS A 17 -5.75 -4.08 -0.85
CA CYS A 17 -6.20 -2.90 -0.11
C CYS A 17 -7.73 -2.89 0.01
N ASP A 18 -8.27 -2.87 1.23
CA ASP A 18 -9.71 -2.76 1.48
C ASP A 18 -10.37 -1.49 0.88
N GLY A 19 -9.61 -0.41 0.73
CA GLY A 19 -10.10 0.86 0.18
C GLY A 19 -10.32 0.83 -1.33
N CYS A 20 -9.32 0.39 -2.10
CA CYS A 20 -9.35 0.42 -3.57
C CYS A 20 -9.54 -0.96 -4.23
N GLY A 21 -9.27 -2.04 -3.51
CA GLY A 21 -9.33 -3.41 -4.01
C GLY A 21 -8.13 -3.83 -4.86
N PHE A 22 -6.99 -3.15 -4.75
CA PHE A 22 -5.82 -3.44 -5.55
C PHE A 22 -4.88 -4.44 -4.86
N ARG A 23 -4.43 -5.46 -5.61
CA ARG A 23 -3.65 -6.61 -5.10
C ARG A 23 -2.13 -6.50 -5.26
N THR A 24 -1.65 -5.45 -5.94
CA THR A 24 -0.22 -5.28 -6.24
C THR A 24 0.35 -4.00 -5.62
N ILE A 25 -0.35 -3.44 -4.63
CA ILE A 25 0.11 -2.26 -3.91
C ILE A 25 0.81 -2.74 -2.65
N GLU A 26 2.03 -2.28 -2.44
CA GLU A 26 2.72 -2.45 -1.16
C GLU A 26 2.03 -1.55 -0.13
N LEU A 27 1.45 -2.15 0.90
CA LEU A 27 0.78 -1.44 1.98
C LEU A 27 1.84 -1.01 2.99
N GLU A 28 1.77 0.23 3.42
CA GLU A 28 2.67 0.78 4.42
C GLU A 28 2.21 0.32 5.81
N ARG A 29 3.15 -0.23 6.60
CA ARG A 29 2.89 -0.61 7.98
C ARG A 29 2.95 0.63 8.87
N TYR A 30 1.85 0.94 9.54
CA TYR A 30 1.75 2.02 10.51
C TYR A 30 1.54 1.46 11.91
N LEU A 31 2.27 1.99 12.89
CA LEU A 31 2.16 1.61 14.31
C LEU A 31 1.57 2.79 15.07
N SER A 32 0.39 2.62 15.66
CA SER A 32 -0.15 3.64 16.57
C SER A 32 0.53 3.54 17.94
N TYR A 33 1.01 4.67 18.46
CA TYR A 33 1.61 4.74 19.79
C TYR A 33 0.56 5.21 20.81
N GLY A 34 0.32 4.43 21.87
CA GLY A 34 -0.61 4.76 22.95
C GLY A 34 -1.26 3.52 23.60
N PRO A 35 -2.12 3.70 24.63
CA PRO A 35 -2.91 2.61 25.18
C PRO A 35 -3.80 2.02 24.08
N GLY A 36 -3.61 0.73 23.76
CA GLY A 36 -4.29 0.08 22.63
C GLY A 36 -3.55 0.17 21.28
N SER A 37 -2.22 0.32 21.31
CA SER A 37 -1.36 0.30 20.12
C SER A 37 -1.73 -0.86 19.19
N GLN A 38 -2.02 -0.53 17.93
CA GLN A 38 -2.37 -1.49 16.88
C GLN A 38 -1.49 -1.25 15.65
N VAL A 39 -1.20 -2.33 14.94
CA VAL A 39 -0.59 -2.26 13.61
C VAL A 39 -1.71 -2.05 12.60
N GLU A 40 -1.59 -1.01 11.79
CA GLU A 40 -2.48 -0.73 10.66
C GLU A 40 -1.71 -0.87 9.36
N TRP A 41 -2.39 -1.35 8.32
CA TRP A 41 -1.86 -1.41 6.96
C TRP A 41 -2.51 -0.33 6.13
N LEU A 42 -1.69 0.60 5.64
CA LEU A 42 -2.15 1.79 4.95
C LEU A 42 -1.83 1.70 3.47
N CYS A 43 -2.85 1.86 2.64
CA CYS A 43 -2.61 2.06 1.21
C CYS A 43 -2.24 3.52 0.98
N PRO A 44 -1.09 3.83 0.36
CA PRO A 44 -0.61 5.21 0.20
C PRO A 44 -1.60 6.11 -0.56
N TYR A 45 -2.50 5.51 -1.34
CA TYR A 45 -3.49 6.21 -2.14
C TYR A 45 -4.84 6.36 -1.46
N CYS A 46 -5.22 5.37 -0.64
CA CYS A 46 -6.51 5.36 0.03
C CYS A 46 -6.44 5.92 1.44
N HIS A 47 -5.27 5.92 2.08
CA HIS A 47 -5.11 6.22 3.50
C HIS A 47 -5.63 7.62 3.85
N ASN A 48 -5.30 8.61 3.04
CA ASN A 48 -5.71 10.00 3.22
C ASN A 48 -7.17 10.27 2.81
N THR A 49 -7.87 9.30 2.24
CA THR A 49 -9.27 9.43 1.86
C THR A 49 -10.16 9.09 3.05
N GLN A 50 -11.15 9.93 3.34
CA GLN A 50 -12.12 9.64 4.40
C GLN A 50 -12.80 8.29 4.15
N ALA A 51 -13.00 7.49 5.21
CA ALA A 51 -13.53 6.14 5.10
C ALA A 51 -14.88 6.06 4.39
N GLU A 52 -15.71 7.09 4.51
CA GLU A 52 -17.00 7.19 3.82
C GLU A 52 -16.84 7.53 2.33
N ILE A 53 -15.91 8.42 2.00
CA ILE A 53 -15.61 8.82 0.62
C ILE A 53 -15.02 7.63 -0.17
N ARG A 54 -14.29 6.72 0.47
CA ARG A 54 -13.78 5.48 -0.16
C ARG A 54 -14.88 4.53 -0.64
N LYS A 55 -16.09 4.62 -0.06
CA LYS A 55 -17.23 3.79 -0.48
C LYS A 55 -17.91 4.33 -1.74
N ASP A 56 -17.60 5.56 -2.14
CA ASP A 56 -18.11 6.13 -3.38
C ASP A 56 -17.48 5.40 -4.59
N PRO A 57 -18.30 4.82 -5.48
CA PRO A 57 -17.79 4.05 -6.63
C PRO A 57 -16.98 4.90 -7.61
N VAL A 58 -17.28 6.20 -7.74
CA VAL A 58 -16.53 7.13 -8.59
C VAL A 58 -15.15 7.39 -8.00
N VAL A 59 -15.08 7.64 -6.70
CA VAL A 59 -13.79 7.85 -6.02
C VAL A 59 -12.93 6.60 -6.11
N LYS A 60 -13.53 5.41 -5.90
CA LYS A 60 -12.82 4.14 -6.06
C LYS A 60 -12.28 3.96 -7.49
N ALA A 61 -13.07 4.32 -8.50
CA ALA A 61 -12.62 4.28 -9.89
C ALA A 61 -11.46 5.25 -10.18
N VAL A 62 -11.51 6.48 -9.66
CA VAL A 62 -10.44 7.47 -9.81
C VAL A 62 -9.14 6.99 -9.15
N ILE A 63 -9.22 6.45 -7.93
CA ILE A 63 -8.07 5.88 -7.23
C ILE A 63 -7.46 4.73 -8.04
N ASN A 64 -8.30 3.83 -8.59
CA ASN A 64 -7.83 2.72 -9.42
C ASN A 64 -7.14 3.18 -10.71
N ILE A 65 -7.67 4.21 -11.37
CA ILE A 65 -7.02 4.79 -12.56
C ILE A 65 -5.67 5.39 -12.18
N ALA A 66 -5.58 6.11 -11.06
CA ALA A 66 -4.33 6.67 -10.58
C ALA A 66 -3.28 5.57 -10.35
N HIS A 67 -3.64 4.45 -9.72
CA HIS A 67 -2.74 3.30 -9.57
C HIS A 67 -2.24 2.74 -10.90
N MET A 68 -3.14 2.57 -11.86
CA MET A 68 -2.78 2.03 -13.18
C MET A 68 -1.78 2.94 -13.89
N LEU A 69 -2.02 4.25 -13.84
CA LEU A 69 -1.15 5.23 -14.47
C LEU A 69 0.22 5.27 -13.80
N GLU A 70 0.28 5.31 -12.46
CA GLU A 70 1.56 5.32 -11.77
C GLU A 70 2.36 4.04 -12.01
N LYS A 71 1.71 2.87 -12.00
CA LYS A 71 2.35 1.61 -12.34
C LYS A 71 2.96 1.66 -13.74
N GLN A 72 2.20 2.11 -14.74
CA GLN A 72 2.69 2.24 -16.11
C GLN A 72 3.87 3.20 -16.21
N VAL A 73 3.81 4.35 -15.53
CA VAL A 73 4.91 5.32 -15.50
C VAL A 73 6.15 4.72 -14.85
N ASN A 74 6.01 4.00 -13.74
CA ASN A 74 7.12 3.35 -13.05
C ASN A 74 7.74 2.22 -13.89
N GLU A 75 6.92 1.37 -14.51
CA GLU A 75 7.39 0.32 -15.43
C GLU A 75 8.17 0.93 -16.59
N HIS A 76 7.63 1.95 -17.24
CA HIS A 76 8.28 2.59 -18.37
C HIS A 76 9.56 3.35 -17.97
N THR A 77 9.55 4.03 -16.82
CA THR A 77 10.75 4.69 -16.28
C THR A 77 11.85 3.68 -16.00
N ASN A 78 11.51 2.53 -15.41
CA ASN A 78 12.47 1.46 -15.17
C ASN A 78 13.01 0.88 -16.48
N GLU A 79 12.17 0.67 -17.49
CA GLU A 79 12.63 0.23 -18.82
C GLU A 79 13.66 1.21 -19.42
N ILE A 80 13.38 2.51 -19.36
CA ILE A 80 14.29 3.56 -19.83
C ILE A 80 15.60 3.52 -19.02
N LEU A 81 15.52 3.48 -17.69
CA LEU A 81 16.69 3.43 -16.81
C LEU A 81 17.56 2.20 -17.10
N HIS A 82 16.96 1.02 -17.25
CA HIS A 82 17.69 -0.20 -17.60
C HIS A 82 18.32 -0.11 -18.99
N SER A 83 17.62 0.48 -19.97
CA SER A 83 18.16 0.71 -21.31
C SER A 83 19.34 1.68 -21.30
N TRP A 84 19.32 2.70 -20.45
CA TRP A 84 20.34 3.76 -20.42
C TRP A 84 21.55 3.38 -19.57
N LEU A 85 21.34 2.66 -18.46
CA LEU A 85 22.40 2.25 -17.54
C LEU A 85 23.06 0.92 -17.94
N GLY A 86 22.57 0.24 -18.98
CA GLY A 86 23.15 -1.01 -19.46
C GLY A 86 23.04 -2.19 -18.47
N VAL A 87 22.20 -2.07 -17.44
CA VAL A 87 22.00 -3.10 -16.43
C VAL A 87 21.06 -4.17 -17.01
N LYS A 88 21.65 -5.25 -17.55
CA LYS A 88 20.91 -6.46 -17.93
C LYS A 88 20.36 -7.14 -16.67
N ARG A 89 19.09 -7.55 -16.74
CA ARG A 89 18.43 -8.40 -15.72
C ARG A 89 19.20 -9.68 -15.47
#